data_AF-A0A9X0BIA0-F1
#
_entry.id   AF-A0A9X0BIA0-F1
#
_cell.length_a   1.000
_cell.length_b   1.000
_cell.length_c   1.000
_cell.angle_alpha   90.00
_cell.angle_beta   90.00
_cell.angle_gamma   90.00
#
_symmetry.space_group_name_H-M   'P 1'
#
loop_
_entity.id
_entity.type
_entity.pdbx_description
1 polymer ?
#
loop_
_entity_poly.entity_id
_entity_poly.type
_entity_poly.pdbx_seq_one_letter_code
_entity_poly.pdbx_strand_id
1 'polypeptide(L)'
;MAEKTDSESNAIHETHEEPSIVSSPQSTRTGPFIVFIARSSAYPSHLVKQEWLLESLHRVEQVHLQEYGSLDSRSVGFIPFVQSSNRQLPTDGEVLTKLSVVFQNARDAGCGVIMVISGWDGLTTHDMSMTKISEVAQGVDVTLRFYVEDLDDGCRYFRDVKLRDAYGVLREDIEATDENPSLQAFAKYYKGIQACNAAFGVVRQDLNELSYRRNTFDRPEDYDRWTCSNCGMVFKDLGILTNHQAEAHRMWSSEE
;
A
#
# COMPACT_ATOMS: atom_id res chain seq x y z
N MET A 1 68.52 -18.16 48.07
CA MET A 1 67.74 -19.35 47.68
C MET A 1 66.38 -19.24 48.36
N ALA A 2 65.32 -19.25 47.54
CA ALA A 2 63.94 -19.73 47.79
C ALA A 2 63.18 -19.24 49.04
N GLU A 3 61.89 -18.95 49.05
CA GLU A 3 60.78 -18.88 48.08
C GLU A 3 59.56 -18.38 48.90
N LYS A 4 58.68 -17.58 48.27
CA LYS A 4 57.19 -17.62 48.31
C LYS A 4 56.44 -17.58 49.67
N THR A 5 55.28 -16.94 49.86
CA THR A 5 54.21 -16.45 48.96
C THR A 5 53.20 -15.62 49.79
N ASP A 6 52.58 -14.66 49.12
CA ASP A 6 51.16 -14.23 49.13
C ASP A 6 50.41 -13.83 50.41
N SER A 7 49.82 -12.63 50.36
CA SER A 7 48.35 -12.46 50.45
C SER A 7 47.94 -11.02 50.11
N GLU A 8 47.21 -10.86 49.00
CA GLU A 8 46.40 -9.67 48.68
C GLU A 8 45.07 -9.71 49.45
N SER A 9 44.56 -8.55 49.88
CA SER A 9 43.13 -8.20 49.83
C SER A 9 42.85 -6.73 50.21
N ASN A 10 42.15 -6.06 49.29
CA ASN A 10 41.11 -5.04 49.47
C ASN A 10 41.43 -3.67 50.09
N ALA A 11 41.23 -2.60 49.30
CA ALA A 11 40.16 -1.61 49.54
C ALA A 11 39.99 -0.63 48.37
N ILE A 12 38.93 -0.86 47.58
CA ILE A 12 37.89 0.06 47.07
C ILE A 12 38.32 1.51 46.75
N HIS A 13 38.32 1.81 45.46
CA HIS A 13 38.39 3.15 44.85
C HIS A 13 36.96 3.70 44.70
N GLU A 14 36.62 4.82 45.34
CA GLU A 14 35.47 5.66 44.96
C GLU A 14 35.96 6.71 43.97
N THR A 15 35.46 6.65 42.74
CA THR A 15 35.60 7.71 41.74
C THR A 15 34.21 8.16 41.32
N HIS A 16 33.92 9.43 41.62
CA HIS A 16 32.75 10.16 41.15
C HIS A 16 32.67 10.17 39.62
N GLU A 17 31.59 9.62 39.07
CA GLU A 17 31.19 9.84 37.68
C GLU A 17 30.23 11.05 37.60
N GLU A 18 30.61 12.05 36.82
CA GLU A 18 29.72 13.14 36.42
C GLU A 18 28.64 12.62 35.44
N PRO A 19 27.36 13.01 35.60
CA PRO A 19 26.32 12.57 34.69
C PRO A 19 26.41 13.35 33.37
N SER A 20 26.94 12.68 32.34
CA SER A 20 26.86 13.15 30.95
C SER A 20 25.41 13.16 30.48
N ILE A 21 24.83 14.35 30.34
CA ILE A 21 23.56 14.57 29.65
C ILE A 21 23.79 14.36 28.16
N VAL A 22 23.60 13.12 27.70
CA VAL A 22 23.45 12.82 26.27
C VAL A 22 21.96 12.94 25.93
N SER A 23 21.54 14.14 25.56
CA SER A 23 20.25 14.33 24.88
C SER A 23 20.41 13.97 23.40
N SER A 24 20.25 12.69 23.09
CA SER A 24 19.99 12.25 21.71
C SER A 24 18.56 12.62 21.35
N PRO A 25 18.28 13.38 20.27
CA PRO A 25 16.93 13.43 19.75
C PRO A 25 16.61 12.04 19.20
N GLN A 26 15.77 11.29 19.91
CA GLN A 26 15.08 10.15 19.32
C GLN A 26 14.22 10.71 18.18
N SER A 27 14.79 10.72 16.97
CA SER A 27 14.01 10.80 15.75
C SER A 27 13.13 9.58 15.71
N THR A 28 11.91 9.69 16.25
CA THR A 28 10.82 8.76 15.98
C THR A 28 10.52 8.92 14.50
N ARG A 29 11.24 8.17 13.67
CA ARG A 29 11.01 8.15 12.22
C ARG A 29 9.67 7.45 12.03
N THR A 30 8.60 8.24 12.01
CA THR A 30 7.23 7.77 11.77
C THR A 30 7.22 7.03 10.44
N GLY A 31 6.70 5.79 10.44
CA GLY A 31 6.55 5.01 9.22
C GLY A 31 5.66 5.72 8.20
N PRO A 32 5.74 5.33 6.91
CA PRO A 32 4.86 5.91 5.90
C PRO A 32 3.39 5.57 6.19
N PHE A 33 2.47 6.40 5.72
CA PHE A 33 1.07 6.00 5.60
C PHE A 33 0.91 4.96 4.50
N ILE A 34 0.06 3.96 4.73
CA ILE A 34 -0.15 2.84 3.84
C ILE A 34 -1.64 2.79 3.53
N VAL A 35 -2.01 2.95 2.27
CA VAL A 35 -3.40 2.87 1.83
C VAL A 35 -3.57 1.76 0.81
N PHE A 36 -4.46 0.83 1.11
CA PHE A 36 -4.82 -0.30 0.27
C PHE A 36 -5.99 0.08 -0.64
N ILE A 37 -5.83 -0.10 -1.95
CA ILE A 37 -6.75 0.40 -2.97
C ILE A 37 -7.11 -0.71 -3.95
N ALA A 38 -8.42 -0.94 -4.14
CA ALA A 38 -8.92 -1.87 -5.13
C ALA A 38 -10.12 -1.30 -5.87
N ARG A 39 -10.14 -1.55 -7.17
CA ARG A 39 -11.18 -1.10 -8.09
C ARG A 39 -11.80 -2.28 -8.83
N SER A 40 -13.12 -2.25 -8.97
CA SER A 40 -13.84 -3.10 -9.92
C SER A 40 -14.63 -2.27 -10.92
N SER A 41 -14.78 -2.75 -12.16
CA SER A 41 -15.77 -2.20 -13.12
C SER A 41 -17.17 -2.71 -12.74
N ALA A 42 -18.26 -2.13 -13.23
CA ALA A 42 -19.61 -2.56 -12.82
C ALA A 42 -19.96 -4.02 -13.23
N TYR A 43 -20.83 -4.67 -12.44
CA TYR A 43 -21.47 -6.02 -12.56
C TYR A 43 -20.82 -7.19 -11.77
N PRO A 44 -21.45 -7.80 -10.73
CA PRO A 44 -22.81 -7.64 -10.18
C PRO A 44 -22.96 -6.49 -9.16
N SER A 45 -23.99 -6.51 -8.29
CA SER A 45 -24.47 -5.40 -7.44
C SER A 45 -23.39 -4.69 -6.61
N HIS A 46 -23.56 -3.38 -6.39
CA HIS A 46 -22.55 -2.50 -5.77
C HIS A 46 -22.10 -2.96 -4.37
N LEU A 47 -23.03 -3.38 -3.52
CA LEU A 47 -22.74 -3.81 -2.15
C LEU A 47 -21.88 -5.09 -2.11
N VAL A 48 -22.29 -6.12 -2.86
CA VAL A 48 -21.54 -7.38 -2.96
C VAL A 48 -20.13 -7.13 -3.51
N LYS A 49 -19.96 -6.18 -4.44
CA LYS A 49 -18.63 -5.81 -4.93
C LYS A 49 -17.78 -5.06 -3.93
N GLN A 50 -18.39 -4.20 -3.13
CA GLN A 50 -17.65 -3.41 -2.15
C GLN A 50 -17.12 -4.31 -1.04
N GLU A 51 -17.95 -5.23 -0.53
CA GLU A 51 -17.52 -6.29 0.40
C GLU A 51 -16.39 -7.12 -0.23
N TRP A 52 -16.60 -7.60 -1.45
CA TRP A 52 -15.62 -8.41 -2.16
C TRP A 52 -14.28 -7.67 -2.43
N LEU A 53 -14.31 -6.37 -2.75
CA LEU A 53 -13.11 -5.56 -2.91
C LEU A 53 -12.38 -5.41 -1.56
N LEU A 54 -13.12 -5.20 -0.48
CA LEU A 54 -12.56 -5.10 0.85
C LEU A 54 -11.94 -6.45 1.30
N GLU A 55 -12.61 -7.57 1.02
CA GLU A 55 -12.07 -8.92 1.17
C GLU A 55 -10.74 -9.09 0.44
N SER A 56 -10.68 -8.68 -0.83
CA SER A 56 -9.46 -8.70 -1.65
C SER A 56 -8.35 -7.85 -1.01
N LEU A 57 -8.68 -6.66 -0.51
CA LEU A 57 -7.71 -5.76 0.10
C LEU A 57 -7.12 -6.30 1.41
N HIS A 58 -7.91 -6.97 2.25
CA HIS A 58 -7.35 -7.64 3.43
C HIS A 58 -6.38 -8.77 3.08
N ARG A 59 -6.62 -9.48 1.97
CA ARG A 59 -5.64 -10.47 1.49
C ARG A 59 -4.36 -9.80 1.03
N VAL A 60 -4.47 -8.69 0.28
CA VAL A 60 -3.30 -7.90 -0.13
C VAL A 60 -2.55 -7.35 1.08
N GLU A 61 -3.26 -6.91 2.12
CA GLU A 61 -2.68 -6.50 3.41
C GLU A 61 -1.90 -7.64 4.08
N GLN A 62 -2.48 -8.83 4.16
CA GLN A 62 -1.80 -9.99 4.74
C GLN A 62 -0.53 -10.38 4.00
N VAL A 63 -0.57 -10.39 2.66
CA VAL A 63 0.62 -10.68 1.84
C VAL A 63 1.65 -9.56 1.98
N HIS A 64 1.21 -8.30 2.04
CA HIS A 64 2.09 -7.16 2.28
C HIS A 64 2.79 -7.25 3.65
N LEU A 65 2.06 -7.60 4.71
CA LEU A 65 2.61 -7.82 6.06
C LEU A 65 3.66 -8.95 6.07
N GLN A 66 3.41 -10.03 5.33
CA GLN A 66 4.36 -11.14 5.22
C GLN A 66 5.67 -10.73 4.52
N GLU A 67 5.58 -9.89 3.50
CA GLU A 67 6.73 -9.48 2.69
C GLU A 67 7.51 -8.30 3.29
N TYR A 68 6.81 -7.32 3.87
CA TYR A 68 7.40 -6.05 4.33
C TYR A 68 7.43 -5.89 5.86
N GLY A 69 6.83 -6.82 6.61
CA GLY A 69 6.77 -6.79 8.06
C GLY A 69 5.67 -5.87 8.60
N SER A 70 5.85 -5.40 9.83
CA SER A 70 4.79 -4.72 10.62
C SER A 70 4.32 -3.41 9.99
N LEU A 71 3.00 -3.19 10.02
CA LEU A 71 2.35 -1.92 9.67
C LEU A 71 2.22 -1.05 10.94
N ASP A 72 2.53 0.25 10.87
CA ASP A 72 2.05 1.18 11.91
C ASP A 72 0.55 1.35 11.71
N SER A 73 -0.23 0.65 12.54
CA SER A 73 -1.71 0.62 12.51
C SER A 73 -2.40 1.98 12.46
N ARG A 74 -1.75 3.06 12.95
CA ARG A 74 -2.29 4.42 12.89
C ARG A 74 -2.34 5.00 11.48
N SER A 75 -1.70 4.33 10.54
CA SER A 75 -1.43 4.88 9.22
C SER A 75 -1.97 3.98 8.09
N VAL A 76 -2.86 3.02 8.41
CA VAL A 76 -3.44 2.09 7.43
C VAL A 76 -4.87 2.48 7.06
N GLY A 77 -5.22 2.45 5.76
CA GLY A 77 -6.57 2.70 5.28
C GLY A 77 -6.95 1.85 4.06
N PHE A 78 -8.25 1.69 3.83
CA PHE A 78 -8.82 0.93 2.71
C PHE A 78 -9.69 1.81 1.82
N ILE A 79 -9.48 1.74 0.51
CA ILE A 79 -10.27 2.43 -0.52
C ILE A 79 -10.76 1.42 -1.56
N PRO A 80 -11.80 0.63 -1.26
CA PRO A 80 -12.53 -0.13 -2.26
C PRO A 80 -13.49 0.80 -3.01
N PHE A 81 -13.52 0.75 -4.35
CA PHE A 81 -14.50 1.52 -5.12
C PHE A 81 -14.88 0.86 -6.45
N VAL A 82 -16.09 1.16 -6.92
CA VAL A 82 -16.63 0.61 -8.17
C VAL A 82 -16.69 1.71 -9.22
N GLN A 83 -15.76 1.67 -10.18
CA GLN A 83 -15.71 2.61 -11.30
C GLN A 83 -14.98 1.97 -12.48
N SER A 84 -15.36 2.31 -13.72
CA SER A 84 -14.55 1.95 -14.88
C SER A 84 -13.15 2.55 -14.77
N SER A 85 -12.11 1.78 -15.07
CA SER A 85 -10.71 2.20 -14.96
C SER A 85 -10.40 3.43 -15.81
N ASN A 86 -11.01 3.50 -17.00
CA ASN A 86 -10.89 4.59 -17.96
C ASN A 86 -11.84 5.78 -17.69
N ARG A 87 -12.60 5.77 -16.60
CA ARG A 87 -13.40 6.93 -16.20
C ARG A 87 -12.57 7.81 -15.29
N GLN A 88 -12.63 9.12 -15.51
CA GLN A 88 -11.98 10.08 -14.65
C GLN A 88 -12.53 9.98 -13.21
N LEU A 89 -11.64 10.04 -12.22
CA LEU A 89 -12.03 10.19 -10.82
C LEU A 89 -12.70 11.57 -10.61
N PRO A 90 -13.92 11.62 -10.02
CA PRO A 90 -14.59 12.88 -9.69
C PRO A 90 -13.73 13.69 -8.71
N THR A 91 -13.62 15.00 -8.94
CA THR A 91 -12.77 15.88 -8.10
C THR A 91 -13.22 15.90 -6.65
N ASP A 92 -14.54 15.90 -6.46
CA ASP A 92 -15.27 15.82 -5.20
C ASP A 92 -15.68 14.38 -4.84
N GLY A 93 -15.08 13.39 -5.52
CA GLY A 93 -15.37 11.98 -5.29
C GLY A 93 -14.72 11.46 -4.01
N GLU A 94 -15.31 10.38 -3.48
CA GLU A 94 -14.85 9.72 -2.24
C GLU A 94 -13.36 9.33 -2.31
N VAL A 95 -12.90 8.80 -3.44
CA VAL A 95 -11.51 8.35 -3.62
C VAL A 95 -10.52 9.51 -3.47
N LEU A 96 -10.72 10.62 -4.18
CA LEU A 96 -9.83 11.78 -4.09
C LEU A 96 -9.94 12.48 -2.74
N THR A 97 -11.13 12.49 -2.14
CA THR A 97 -11.33 13.01 -0.77
C THR A 97 -10.50 12.22 0.23
N LYS A 98 -10.64 10.88 0.25
CA LYS A 98 -9.87 10.00 1.14
C LYS A 98 -8.36 10.13 0.93
N LEU A 99 -7.91 10.14 -0.33
CA LEU A 99 -6.49 10.33 -0.65
C LEU A 99 -5.97 11.70 -0.19
N SER A 100 -6.76 12.76 -0.35
CA SER A 100 -6.38 14.10 0.11
C SER A 100 -6.16 14.15 1.62
N VAL A 101 -7.01 13.47 2.40
CA VAL A 101 -6.82 13.36 3.86
C VAL A 101 -5.55 12.56 4.18
N VAL A 102 -5.31 11.42 3.52
CA VAL A 102 -4.07 10.63 3.70
C VAL A 102 -2.82 11.49 3.41
N PHE A 103 -2.82 12.22 2.29
CA PHE A 103 -1.69 13.06 1.91
C PHE A 103 -1.51 14.24 2.87
N GLN A 104 -2.59 14.82 3.38
CA GLN A 104 -2.51 15.87 4.38
C GLN A 104 -1.89 15.35 5.68
N ASN A 105 -2.35 14.21 6.18
CA ASN A 105 -1.80 13.58 7.38
C ASN A 105 -0.31 13.24 7.20
N ALA A 106 0.09 12.76 6.03
CA ALA A 106 1.48 12.47 5.71
C ALA A 106 2.36 13.73 5.70
N ARG A 107 1.86 14.84 5.15
CA ARG A 107 2.53 16.15 5.23
C ARG A 107 2.71 16.60 6.66
N ASP A 108 1.65 16.55 7.46
CA ASP A 108 1.66 17.00 8.86
C ASP A 108 2.60 16.15 9.72
N ALA A 109 2.70 14.86 9.43
CA ALA A 109 3.61 13.93 10.09
C ALA A 109 5.05 13.93 9.52
N GLY A 110 5.29 14.61 8.40
CA GLY A 110 6.59 14.63 7.72
C GLY A 110 7.04 13.26 7.20
N CYS A 111 6.11 12.39 6.79
CA CYS A 111 6.41 11.07 6.25
C CYS A 111 5.82 10.84 4.84
N GLY A 112 6.22 9.74 4.19
CA GLY A 112 5.74 9.37 2.86
C GLY A 112 4.43 8.57 2.88
N VAL A 113 3.93 8.24 1.69
CA VAL A 113 2.75 7.39 1.51
C VAL A 113 3.07 6.23 0.57
N ILE A 114 2.60 5.03 0.92
CA ILE A 114 2.58 3.86 0.06
C ILE A 114 1.12 3.57 -0.30
N MET A 115 0.78 3.72 -1.57
CA MET A 115 -0.49 3.32 -2.13
C MET A 115 -0.36 1.88 -2.64
N VAL A 116 -0.86 0.91 -1.88
CA VAL A 116 -0.86 -0.50 -2.28
C VAL A 116 -2.08 -0.77 -3.16
N ILE A 117 -1.87 -1.01 -4.45
CA ILE A 117 -2.91 -1.07 -5.47
C ILE A 117 -3.09 -2.52 -5.94
N SER A 118 -4.31 -3.04 -5.84
CA SER A 118 -4.66 -4.39 -6.28
C SER A 118 -4.79 -4.46 -7.80
N GLY A 119 -3.74 -4.89 -8.50
CA GLY A 119 -3.65 -5.01 -9.95
C GLY A 119 -3.27 -3.71 -10.66
N TRP A 120 -2.81 -3.83 -11.91
CA TRP A 120 -2.36 -2.68 -12.73
C TRP A 120 -3.42 -1.61 -12.95
N ASP A 121 -4.69 -2.01 -13.01
CA ASP A 121 -5.82 -1.12 -13.20
C ASP A 121 -6.62 -0.91 -11.90
N GLY A 122 -6.06 -1.26 -10.75
CA GLY A 122 -6.72 -1.24 -9.43
C GLY A 122 -7.02 0.15 -8.87
N LEU A 123 -6.54 1.21 -9.53
CA LEU A 123 -6.79 2.61 -9.19
C LEU A 123 -7.48 3.33 -10.36
N THR A 124 -6.75 3.67 -11.40
CA THR A 124 -7.29 4.36 -12.59
C THR A 124 -6.32 4.21 -13.74
N THR A 125 -6.84 4.31 -14.96
CA THR A 125 -6.06 4.31 -16.20
C THR A 125 -6.34 5.56 -17.03
N HIS A 126 -7.01 6.54 -16.42
CA HIS A 126 -7.36 7.81 -17.02
C HIS A 126 -6.35 8.90 -16.62
N ASP A 127 -5.74 9.57 -17.60
CA ASP A 127 -4.63 10.53 -17.36
C ASP A 127 -5.01 11.68 -16.44
N MET A 128 -6.22 12.23 -16.60
CA MET A 128 -6.67 13.31 -15.73
C MET A 128 -6.87 12.88 -14.28
N SER A 129 -7.10 11.59 -14.02
CA SER A 129 -7.13 11.07 -12.65
C SER A 129 -5.72 11.07 -12.06
N MET A 130 -4.71 10.64 -12.82
CA MET A 130 -3.31 10.68 -12.39
C MET A 130 -2.82 12.10 -12.16
N THR A 131 -3.24 13.04 -13.02
CA THR A 131 -2.96 14.48 -12.83
C THR A 131 -3.52 14.97 -11.49
N LYS A 132 -4.81 14.73 -11.21
CA LYS A 132 -5.43 15.12 -9.94
C LYS A 132 -4.77 14.47 -8.73
N ILE A 133 -4.44 13.18 -8.81
CA ILE A 133 -3.74 12.47 -7.73
C ILE A 133 -2.36 13.11 -7.47
N SER A 134 -1.61 13.43 -8.53
CA SER A 134 -0.32 14.12 -8.45
C SER A 134 -0.46 15.51 -7.80
N GLU A 135 -1.50 16.26 -8.16
CA GLU A 135 -1.80 17.58 -7.58
C GLU A 135 -2.10 17.49 -6.08
N VAL A 136 -2.99 16.58 -5.64
CA VAL A 136 -3.31 16.45 -4.20
C VAL A 136 -2.16 15.85 -3.37
N ALA A 137 -1.28 15.08 -4.02
CA ALA A 137 -0.07 14.50 -3.43
C ALA A 137 1.12 15.48 -3.38
N GLN A 138 0.96 16.72 -3.85
CA GLN A 138 2.06 17.68 -3.85
C GLN A 138 2.70 17.81 -2.46
N GLY A 139 4.03 17.74 -2.43
CA GLY A 139 4.82 17.80 -1.20
C GLY A 139 4.94 16.48 -0.43
N VAL A 140 4.44 15.36 -0.96
CA VAL A 140 4.50 14.03 -0.34
C VAL A 140 5.28 13.06 -1.23
N ASP A 141 6.21 12.28 -0.65
CA ASP A 141 6.83 11.14 -1.34
C ASP A 141 5.83 9.98 -1.42
N VAL A 142 5.29 9.73 -2.61
CA VAL A 142 4.28 8.69 -2.84
C VAL A 142 4.86 7.55 -3.65
N THR A 143 4.72 6.33 -3.12
CA THR A 143 5.07 5.08 -3.80
C THR A 143 3.78 4.36 -4.18
N LEU A 144 3.61 4.08 -5.47
CA LEU A 144 2.57 3.20 -6.01
C LEU A 144 3.11 1.77 -5.97
N ARG A 145 2.54 0.93 -5.11
CA ARG A 145 2.92 -0.47 -4.94
C ARG A 145 1.84 -1.36 -5.53
N PHE A 146 2.06 -1.86 -6.74
CA PHE A 146 1.09 -2.70 -7.45
C PHE A 146 1.24 -4.16 -7.02
N TYR A 147 0.19 -4.77 -6.50
CA TYR A 147 0.10 -6.22 -6.30
C TYR A 147 -0.44 -6.84 -7.58
N VAL A 148 0.40 -7.58 -8.31
CA VAL A 148 0.11 -8.04 -9.68
C VAL A 148 0.37 -9.53 -9.83
N GLU A 149 -0.30 -10.14 -10.79
CA GLU A 149 -0.12 -11.55 -11.17
C GLU A 149 0.64 -11.60 -12.50
N ASP A 150 1.62 -12.50 -12.60
CA ASP A 150 2.25 -12.84 -13.86
C ASP A 150 1.35 -13.81 -14.64
N LEU A 151 1.13 -13.54 -15.94
CA LEU A 151 0.28 -14.40 -16.76
C LEU A 151 0.96 -15.73 -17.10
N ASP A 152 2.29 -15.74 -17.14
CA ASP A 152 3.05 -16.91 -17.58
C ASP A 152 3.04 -18.04 -16.54
N ASP A 153 3.12 -17.71 -15.24
CA ASP A 153 3.19 -18.69 -14.15
C ASP A 153 2.12 -18.53 -13.07
N GLY A 154 1.31 -17.46 -13.10
CA GLY A 154 0.28 -17.18 -12.10
C GLY A 154 0.83 -16.69 -10.75
N CYS A 155 2.14 -16.46 -10.62
CA CYS A 155 2.75 -15.96 -9.40
C CYS A 155 2.33 -14.50 -9.15
N ARG A 156 2.10 -14.17 -7.88
CA ARG A 156 1.77 -12.80 -7.47
C ARG A 156 2.91 -12.16 -6.72
N TYR A 157 3.15 -10.89 -7.00
CA TYR A 157 4.25 -10.12 -6.41
C TYR A 157 3.94 -8.62 -6.42
N PHE A 158 4.74 -7.84 -5.69
CA PHE A 158 4.64 -6.38 -5.69
C PHE A 158 5.61 -5.72 -6.69
N ARG A 159 5.17 -4.62 -7.31
CA ARG A 159 6.02 -3.70 -8.07
C ARG A 159 5.85 -2.27 -7.58
N ASP A 160 6.97 -1.65 -7.21
CA ASP A 160 7.00 -0.28 -6.74
C ASP A 160 7.33 0.71 -7.86
N VAL A 161 6.56 1.78 -7.95
CA VAL A 161 6.76 2.90 -8.86
C VAL A 161 6.52 4.20 -8.11
N LYS A 162 7.43 5.17 -8.19
CA LYS A 162 7.20 6.50 -7.60
C LYS A 162 6.13 7.24 -8.39
N LEU A 163 5.16 7.86 -7.70
CA LEU A 163 4.07 8.60 -8.35
C LEU A 163 4.60 9.68 -9.30
N ARG A 164 5.66 10.39 -8.89
CA ARG A 164 6.33 11.40 -9.72
C ARG A 164 6.84 10.80 -11.03
N ASP A 165 7.48 9.63 -10.97
CA ASP A 165 8.11 9.02 -12.13
C ASP A 165 7.04 8.41 -13.05
N ALA A 166 6.01 7.78 -12.47
CA ALA A 166 4.81 7.36 -13.20
C ALA A 166 4.17 8.53 -13.97
N TYR A 167 3.96 9.66 -13.29
CA TYR A 167 3.39 10.85 -13.90
C TYR A 167 4.28 11.45 -15.00
N GLY A 168 5.61 11.46 -14.80
CA GLY A 168 6.57 11.90 -15.82
C GLY A 168 6.53 11.03 -17.08
N VAL A 169 6.39 9.71 -16.93
CA VAL A 169 6.24 8.79 -18.08
C VAL A 169 4.95 9.04 -18.86
N LEU A 170 3.84 9.36 -18.17
CA LEU A 170 2.56 9.66 -18.84
C LEU A 170 2.61 10.99 -19.61
N ARG A 171 3.42 11.94 -19.15
CA ARG A 171 3.66 13.22 -19.82
C ARG A 171 4.77 13.18 -20.87
N GLU A 172 5.42 12.02 -21.02
CA GLU A 172 6.60 11.85 -21.87
C GLU A 172 7.80 12.73 -21.43
N ASP A 173 7.79 13.17 -20.17
CA ASP A 173 8.89 13.90 -19.53
C ASP A 173 10.02 12.95 -19.11
N ILE A 174 9.71 11.66 -18.94
CA ILE A 174 10.63 10.59 -18.53
C ILE A 174 10.44 9.39 -19.48
N GLU A 175 11.55 8.83 -19.96
CA GLU A 175 11.53 7.56 -20.69
C GLU A 175 11.60 6.37 -19.72
N ALA A 176 10.72 5.39 -19.92
CA ALA A 176 10.75 4.15 -19.16
C ALA A 176 11.76 3.17 -19.79
N THR A 177 12.99 3.18 -19.27
CA THR A 177 14.10 2.35 -19.76
C THR A 177 14.15 0.99 -19.05
N ASP A 178 14.96 0.06 -19.60
CA ASP A 178 15.19 -1.27 -19.01
C ASP A 178 15.86 -1.21 -17.62
N GLU A 179 16.45 -0.07 -17.24
CA GLU A 179 17.06 0.14 -15.92
C GLU A 179 16.02 0.21 -14.79
N ASN A 180 14.75 0.47 -15.14
CA ASN A 180 13.63 0.46 -14.19
C ASN A 180 12.49 -0.45 -14.68
N PRO A 181 12.59 -1.77 -14.45
CA PRO A 181 11.60 -2.75 -14.90
C PRO A 181 10.19 -2.47 -14.38
N SER A 182 10.05 -1.91 -13.18
CA SER A 182 8.74 -1.56 -12.62
C SER A 182 8.10 -0.39 -13.36
N LEU A 183 8.87 0.65 -13.68
CA LEU A 183 8.40 1.79 -14.45
C LEU A 183 8.11 1.41 -15.91
N GLN A 184 8.92 0.52 -16.50
CA GLN A 184 8.67 -0.06 -17.82
C GLN A 184 7.36 -0.87 -17.85
N ALA A 185 7.15 -1.73 -16.85
CA ALA A 185 5.91 -2.47 -16.70
C ALA A 185 4.71 -1.52 -16.54
N PHE A 186 4.83 -0.50 -15.69
CA PHE A 186 3.80 0.53 -15.54
C PHE A 186 3.48 1.21 -16.88
N ALA A 187 4.50 1.66 -17.62
CA ALA A 187 4.32 2.30 -18.93
C ALA A 187 3.60 1.36 -19.90
N LYS A 188 4.03 0.10 -19.99
CA LYS A 188 3.44 -0.93 -20.85
C LYS A 188 1.96 -1.12 -20.56
N TYR A 189 1.62 -1.39 -19.29
CA TYR A 189 0.24 -1.71 -18.91
C TYR A 189 -0.66 -0.48 -18.90
N TYR A 190 -0.20 0.66 -18.37
CA TYR A 190 -1.00 1.87 -18.33
C TYR A 190 -1.32 2.40 -19.74
N LYS A 191 -0.30 2.57 -20.61
CA LYS A 191 -0.50 3.00 -22.00
C LYS A 191 -1.26 1.96 -22.81
N GLY A 192 -1.04 0.67 -22.54
CA GLY A 192 -1.77 -0.43 -23.16
C GLY A 192 -3.28 -0.38 -22.91
N ILE A 193 -3.71 0.07 -21.73
CA ILE A 193 -5.15 0.23 -21.41
C ILE A 193 -5.77 1.40 -22.17
N GLN A 194 -4.99 2.45 -22.43
CA GLN A 194 -5.47 3.64 -23.15
C GLN A 194 -5.50 3.46 -24.66
N ALA A 195 -4.64 2.61 -25.21
CA ALA A 195 -4.49 2.43 -26.64
C ALA A 195 -5.68 1.68 -27.27
N CYS A 196 -6.22 2.23 -28.37
CA CYS A 196 -7.23 1.57 -29.22
C CYS A 196 -6.62 0.75 -30.38
N ASN A 197 -5.28 0.63 -30.45
CA ASN A 197 -4.56 0.18 -31.64
C ASN A 197 -4.13 -1.29 -31.53
N ALA A 198 -4.02 -1.99 -32.66
CA ALA A 198 -3.75 -3.43 -32.73
C ALA A 198 -2.49 -3.90 -31.98
N ALA A 199 -1.41 -3.09 -31.97
CA ALA A 199 -0.17 -3.42 -31.25
C ALA A 199 -0.35 -3.54 -29.73
N PHE A 200 -1.32 -2.84 -29.16
CA PHE A 200 -1.67 -2.91 -27.75
C PHE A 200 -2.94 -3.77 -27.50
N GLY A 201 -3.51 -4.37 -28.55
CA GLY A 201 -4.67 -5.24 -28.45
C GLY A 201 -4.41 -6.47 -27.57
N VAL A 202 -3.22 -7.06 -27.67
CA VAL A 202 -2.78 -8.19 -26.82
C VAL A 202 -2.63 -7.74 -25.37
N VAL A 203 -1.94 -6.63 -25.11
CA VAL A 203 -1.77 -6.06 -23.77
C VAL A 203 -3.13 -5.75 -23.11
N ARG A 204 -4.10 -5.27 -23.89
CA ARG A 204 -5.46 -5.04 -23.42
C ARG A 204 -6.20 -6.35 -23.10
N GLN A 205 -5.99 -7.42 -23.87
CA GLN A 205 -6.56 -8.75 -23.59
C GLN A 205 -5.97 -9.33 -22.31
N ASP A 206 -4.65 -9.33 -22.18
CA ASP A 206 -3.91 -9.72 -20.97
C ASP A 206 -4.45 -9.01 -19.73
N LEU A 207 -4.64 -7.69 -19.83
CA LEU A 207 -5.16 -6.88 -18.73
C LEU A 207 -6.64 -7.14 -18.42
N ASN A 208 -7.45 -7.41 -19.43
CA ASN A 208 -8.82 -7.84 -19.22
C ASN A 208 -8.88 -9.19 -18.52
N GLU A 209 -7.97 -10.11 -18.86
CA GLU A 209 -7.86 -11.41 -18.21
C GLU A 209 -7.37 -11.27 -16.77
N LEU A 210 -6.31 -10.50 -16.52
CA LEU A 210 -5.83 -10.19 -15.16
C LEU A 210 -6.90 -9.50 -14.32
N SER A 211 -7.63 -8.55 -14.91
CA SER A 211 -8.75 -7.88 -14.26
C SER A 211 -9.89 -8.85 -13.99
N TYR A 212 -10.21 -9.73 -14.93
CA TYR A 212 -11.22 -10.76 -14.77
C TYR A 212 -10.83 -11.70 -13.64
N ARG A 213 -9.66 -12.34 -13.69
CA ARG A 213 -9.13 -13.20 -12.62
C ARG A 213 -9.10 -12.51 -11.26
N ARG A 214 -8.69 -11.24 -11.21
CA ARG A 214 -8.79 -10.44 -10.00
C ARG A 214 -10.23 -10.37 -9.53
N ASN A 215 -11.17 -9.99 -10.40
CA ASN A 215 -12.59 -9.71 -10.08
C ASN A 215 -13.52 -10.94 -10.01
N THR A 216 -13.08 -12.11 -10.47
CA THR A 216 -13.83 -13.36 -10.50
C THR A 216 -13.00 -14.42 -9.79
N PHE A 217 -13.13 -14.43 -8.47
CA PHE A 217 -12.44 -15.40 -7.64
C PHE A 217 -13.49 -16.23 -6.89
N ASP A 218 -13.45 -17.55 -7.06
CA ASP A 218 -14.24 -18.47 -6.25
C ASP A 218 -13.73 -18.41 -4.81
N ARG A 219 -14.59 -18.00 -3.86
CA ARG A 219 -14.23 -17.93 -2.44
C ARG A 219 -13.72 -19.32 -2.00
N PRO A 220 -12.47 -19.48 -1.55
CA PRO A 220 -11.99 -20.79 -1.13
C PRO A 220 -12.69 -21.17 0.18
N GLU A 221 -13.12 -22.43 0.30
CA GLU A 221 -13.86 -22.96 1.46
C GLU A 221 -13.06 -22.88 2.77
N ASP A 222 -11.73 -22.81 2.68
CA ASP A 222 -10.77 -22.76 3.78
C ASP A 222 -10.55 -21.35 4.36
N TYR A 223 -11.16 -20.31 3.78
CA TYR A 223 -11.01 -18.90 4.18
C TYR A 223 -12.19 -18.33 4.98
N ASP A 224 -12.92 -19.17 5.72
CA ASP A 224 -14.04 -18.78 6.62
C ASP A 224 -13.64 -17.88 7.82
N ARG A 225 -12.42 -17.34 7.82
CA ARG A 225 -11.79 -16.72 8.99
C ARG A 225 -10.87 -15.56 8.61
N TRP A 226 -11.26 -14.35 8.99
CA TRP A 226 -10.56 -13.08 8.80
C TRP A 226 -9.71 -12.74 10.00
N THR A 227 -8.40 -12.58 9.85
CA THR A 227 -7.51 -12.23 10.97
C THR A 227 -7.23 -10.73 10.97
N CYS A 228 -7.48 -10.06 12.10
CA CYS A 228 -7.09 -8.68 12.30
C CYS A 228 -5.56 -8.57 12.34
N SER A 229 -5.00 -7.76 11.46
CA SER A 229 -3.57 -7.47 11.37
C SER A 229 -2.99 -6.83 12.64
N ASN A 230 -3.80 -6.08 13.38
CA ASN A 230 -3.34 -5.34 14.56
C ASN A 230 -3.30 -6.19 15.84
N CYS A 231 -4.26 -7.10 16.03
CA CYS A 231 -4.39 -7.86 17.28
C CYS A 231 -4.37 -9.38 17.10
N GLY A 232 -4.33 -9.88 15.87
CA GLY A 232 -4.33 -11.30 15.55
C GLY A 232 -5.65 -12.03 15.80
N MET A 233 -6.72 -11.32 16.18
CA MET A 233 -8.04 -11.94 16.40
C MET A 233 -8.66 -12.40 15.09
N VAL A 234 -9.35 -13.53 15.14
CA VAL A 234 -9.94 -14.19 13.98
C VAL A 234 -11.46 -14.05 14.00
N PHE A 235 -12.03 -13.54 12.91
CA PHE A 235 -13.44 -13.20 12.75
C PHE A 235 -14.06 -14.07 11.66
N LYS A 236 -15.31 -14.48 11.86
CA LYS A 236 -16.05 -15.31 10.89
C LYS A 236 -16.64 -14.50 9.73
N ASP A 237 -16.69 -13.18 9.89
CA ASP A 237 -17.31 -12.26 8.96
C ASP A 237 -16.45 -11.01 8.81
N LEU A 238 -16.43 -10.47 7.59
CA LEU A 238 -15.67 -9.28 7.25
C LEU A 238 -16.24 -8.06 7.94
N GLY A 239 -17.56 -7.91 7.99
CA GLY A 239 -18.22 -6.79 8.67
C GLY A 239 -17.82 -6.70 10.13
N ILE A 240 -17.71 -7.84 10.81
CA ILE A 240 -17.22 -7.91 12.20
C ILE A 240 -15.74 -7.51 12.29
N LEU A 241 -14.87 -7.97 11.37
CA LEU A 241 -13.47 -7.53 11.35
C LEU A 241 -13.37 -6.01 11.14
N THR A 242 -14.10 -5.46 10.18
CA THR A 242 -14.09 -4.02 9.87
C THR A 242 -14.58 -3.21 11.07
N ASN A 243 -15.68 -3.62 11.69
CA ASN A 243 -16.18 -2.92 12.88
C ASN A 243 -15.19 -3.01 14.04
N HIS A 244 -14.58 -4.19 14.24
CA HIS A 244 -13.53 -4.36 15.23
C HIS A 244 -12.33 -3.43 14.96
N GLN A 245 -11.86 -3.31 13.72
CA GLN A 245 -10.77 -2.40 13.38
C GLN A 245 -11.15 -0.92 13.58
N ALA A 246 -12.38 -0.55 13.24
CA ALA A 246 -12.88 0.81 13.48
C ALA A 246 -12.95 1.14 14.98
N GLU A 247 -13.58 0.28 15.77
CA GLU A 247 -13.84 0.50 17.20
C GLU A 247 -12.59 0.29 18.07
N ALA A 248 -11.85 -0.80 17.86
CA ALA A 248 -10.74 -1.21 18.73
C ALA A 248 -9.40 -0.62 18.30
N HIS A 249 -9.25 -0.24 17.03
CA HIS A 249 -7.98 0.23 16.49
C HIS A 249 -8.03 1.66 15.93
N ARG A 250 -9.16 2.36 16.05
CA ARG A 250 -9.37 3.70 15.46
C ARG A 250 -8.92 3.76 13.99
N MET A 251 -9.25 2.73 13.22
CA MET A 251 -9.17 2.84 11.76
C MET A 251 -10.36 3.67 11.29
N TRP A 252 -10.09 4.70 10.49
CA TRP A 252 -11.04 5.63 9.88
C TRP A 252 -12.51 5.16 9.93
N SER A 253 -13.30 5.70 10.86
CA SER A 253 -14.75 5.72 10.71
C SER A 253 -15.11 6.83 9.72
N SER A 254 -15.72 6.44 8.61
CA SER A 254 -16.45 7.36 7.75
C SER A 254 -17.78 7.71 8.42
N GLU A 255 -17.76 8.67 9.33
CA GLU A 255 -18.92 9.39 9.88
C GLU A 255 -18.37 10.79 10.21
N GLU A 256 -18.82 11.94 9.70
CA GLU A 256 -20.04 12.38 9.00
C GLU A 256 -19.67 13.43 7.93
#